data_AF-A0A353DCT7-F1
#
_entry.id   AF-A0A353DCT7-F1
#
_cell.length_a   1.000
_cell.length_b   1.000
_cell.length_c   1.000
_cell.angle_alpha   90.00
_cell.angle_beta   90.00
_cell.angle_gamma   90.00
#
_symmetry.space_group_name_H-M   'P 1'
#
loop_
_entity.id
_entity.type
_entity.pdbx_description
1 polymer ?
#
loop_
_entity_poly.entity_id
_entity_poly.type
_entity_poly.pdbx_seq_one_letter_code
_entity_poly.pdbx_strand_id
1 'polypeptide(L)'
;FSDSIYGRSKGGRVPSGWSCKALPYIVELDNFGSSDHPGEYRATDKIHVWGWDEIGWFMKQPEKYRNEWLKYAYNWVRKTDPNGFFQLPLRRFQHYTASMESPKGQRQEESIKVIWASTEER
;
A
#
# COMPACT_ATOMS: atom_id res chain seq x y z
N PHE A 1 12.35 12.69 -9.13
CA PHE A 1 11.26 12.12 -8.31
C PHE A 1 11.78 12.19 -6.91
N SER A 2 11.19 13.07 -6.11
CA SER A 2 11.67 13.40 -4.76
C SER A 2 11.60 12.15 -3.89
N ASP A 3 12.65 11.97 -3.08
CA ASP A 3 12.68 11.05 -1.95
C ASP A 3 11.31 11.00 -1.24
N SER A 4 10.87 9.78 -0.94
CA SER A 4 9.69 9.46 -0.14
C SER A 4 9.61 10.23 1.20
N ILE A 5 8.39 10.36 1.76
CA ILE A 5 8.14 11.10 3.01
C ILE A 5 8.68 10.40 4.29
N TYR A 6 9.16 9.15 4.19
CA TYR A 6 9.66 8.38 5.34
C TYR A 6 10.71 9.12 6.16
N GLY A 7 10.45 9.30 7.46
CA GLY A 7 11.31 10.01 8.40
C GLY A 7 11.33 11.53 8.22
N ARG A 8 10.53 12.08 7.31
CA ARG A 8 10.60 13.49 6.86
C ARG A 8 9.29 14.25 7.05
N SER A 9 8.27 13.62 7.64
CA SER A 9 7.01 14.28 7.98
C SER A 9 7.24 15.43 8.95
N LYS A 10 6.71 16.63 8.63
CA LYS A 10 6.83 17.81 9.50
C LYS A 10 5.82 17.72 10.65
N GLY A 11 6.25 18.12 11.84
CA GLY A 11 5.38 18.34 12.99
C GLY A 11 4.82 19.76 13.05
N GLY A 12 4.13 20.05 14.14
CA GLY A 12 3.53 21.36 14.42
C GLY A 12 2.22 21.23 15.17
N ARG A 13 1.49 22.35 15.28
CA ARG A 13 0.13 22.38 15.80
C ARG A 13 -0.85 22.14 14.65
N VAL A 14 -1.67 21.10 14.76
CA VAL A 14 -2.68 20.77 13.75
C VAL A 14 -3.98 21.56 13.95
N PRO A 15 -4.88 21.61 12.94
CA PRO A 15 -6.16 22.32 13.06
C PRO A 15 -7.03 21.91 14.25
N SER A 16 -6.96 20.64 14.69
CA SER A 16 -7.69 20.14 15.87
C SER A 16 -7.01 20.48 17.20
N GLY A 17 -5.93 21.27 17.20
CA GLY A 17 -5.36 21.91 18.38
C GLY A 17 -4.24 21.15 19.10
N TRP A 18 -4.02 19.87 18.79
CA TRP A 18 -2.88 19.12 19.32
C TRP A 18 -1.58 19.44 18.58
N SER A 19 -0.44 19.13 19.21
CA SER A 19 0.89 19.34 18.64
C SER A 19 1.68 18.05 18.59
N CYS A 20 2.55 17.92 17.58
CA CYS A 20 3.44 16.76 17.43
C CYS A 20 4.78 17.15 16.82
N LYS A 21 5.79 16.27 16.98
CA LYS A 21 7.11 16.44 16.35
C LYS A 21 7.11 16.04 14.87
N ALA A 22 6.21 15.13 14.47
CA ALA A 22 6.00 14.68 13.10
C ALA A 22 4.54 14.23 12.94
N LEU A 23 3.93 14.53 11.79
CA LEU A 23 2.54 14.12 11.51
C LEU A 23 2.46 12.66 11.09
N PRO A 24 1.44 11.92 11.53
CA PRO A 24 1.14 10.61 10.97
C PRO A 24 0.67 10.75 9.52
N TYR A 25 1.00 9.77 8.69
CA TYR A 25 0.58 9.71 7.30
C TYR A 25 0.30 8.28 6.87
N ILE A 26 -0.49 8.17 5.81
CA ILE A 26 -0.83 6.90 5.19
C ILE A 26 0.10 6.66 4.00
N VAL A 27 0.51 5.41 3.83
CA VAL A 27 1.16 4.91 2.63
C VAL A 27 0.17 4.00 1.93
N GLU A 28 -0.14 4.31 0.69
CA GLU A 28 -1.04 3.52 -0.14
C GLU A 28 -0.30 2.98 -1.35
N LEU A 29 -0.80 1.86 -1.87
CA LEU A 29 -0.50 1.48 -3.25
C LEU A 29 -1.20 2.47 -4.16
N ASP A 30 -0.42 3.12 -5.01
CA ASP A 30 -0.96 3.99 -6.04
C ASP A 30 -1.93 3.21 -6.94
N ASN A 31 -2.87 3.97 -7.49
CA ASN A 31 -3.99 3.40 -8.18
C ASN A 31 -4.42 4.25 -9.38
N PHE A 32 -3.43 4.89 -10.01
CA PHE A 32 -3.62 5.90 -11.04
C PHE A 32 -4.49 5.43 -12.21
N GLY A 33 -4.42 4.15 -12.58
CA GLY A 33 -5.16 3.58 -13.68
C GLY A 33 -4.30 2.70 -14.58
N SER A 34 -4.92 2.16 -15.63
CA SER A 34 -4.23 1.32 -16.61
C SER A 34 -3.32 2.15 -17.52
N SER A 35 -2.14 1.60 -17.82
CA SER A 35 -1.28 2.10 -18.90
C SER A 35 -1.77 1.61 -20.27
N ASP A 36 -1.25 2.22 -21.34
CA ASP A 36 -1.36 1.73 -22.72
C ASP A 36 -0.28 0.66 -23.06
N HIS A 37 0.54 0.25 -22.09
CA HIS A 37 1.70 -0.62 -22.28
C HIS A 37 1.89 -1.61 -21.13
N PRO A 38 0.91 -2.50 -20.92
CA PRO A 38 0.91 -3.42 -19.78
C PRO A 38 2.10 -4.37 -19.82
N GLY A 39 2.93 -4.34 -18.77
CA GLY A 39 4.09 -5.23 -18.61
C GLY A 39 5.34 -4.78 -19.35
N GLU A 40 5.31 -3.61 -19.97
CA GLU A 40 6.46 -3.00 -20.64
C GLU A 40 7.01 -1.88 -19.76
N TYR A 41 8.32 -1.88 -19.52
CA TYR A 41 8.97 -0.71 -18.91
C TYR A 41 9.16 0.38 -19.97
N ARG A 42 8.72 1.60 -19.66
CA ARG A 42 9.02 2.79 -20.48
C ARG A 42 9.75 3.83 -19.64
N ALA A 43 10.99 4.16 -20.01
CA ALA A 43 11.79 5.15 -19.27
C ALA A 43 11.14 6.55 -19.20
N THR A 44 10.26 6.87 -20.15
CA THR A 44 9.50 8.12 -20.18
C THR A 44 8.28 8.12 -19.27
N ASP A 45 7.76 6.94 -18.91
CA ASP A 45 6.62 6.80 -18.00
C ASP A 45 7.12 6.43 -16.60
N LYS A 46 6.98 7.39 -15.67
CA LYS A 46 7.43 7.24 -14.29
C LYS A 46 6.29 6.86 -13.33
N ILE A 47 5.07 6.80 -13.84
CA ILE A 47 3.88 6.41 -13.08
C ILE A 47 3.71 4.89 -13.21
N HIS A 48 3.81 4.36 -14.42
CA HIS A 48 3.66 2.93 -14.69
C HIS A 48 5.01 2.21 -14.75
N VAL A 49 5.70 2.10 -13.61
CA VAL A 49 7.09 1.60 -13.53
C VAL A 49 7.28 0.22 -14.17
N TRP A 50 6.26 -0.63 -14.17
CA TRP A 50 6.27 -1.94 -14.87
C TRP A 50 5.19 -2.04 -15.94
N GLY A 51 4.76 -0.91 -16.49
CA GLY A 51 3.59 -0.83 -17.36
C GLY A 51 2.27 -0.99 -16.60
N TRP A 52 2.27 -0.91 -15.27
CA TRP A 52 1.07 -0.90 -14.43
C TRP A 52 1.21 0.13 -13.31
N ASP A 53 0.09 0.62 -12.80
CA ASP A 53 0.03 1.27 -11.50
C ASP A 53 0.34 0.23 -10.40
N GLU A 54 0.69 0.69 -9.20
CA GLU A 54 1.13 -0.19 -8.11
C GLU A 54 0.06 -1.24 -7.74
N ILE A 55 -1.23 -0.88 -7.70
CA ILE A 55 -2.30 -1.84 -7.42
C ILE A 55 -2.49 -2.85 -8.58
N GLY A 56 -2.38 -2.42 -9.83
CA GLY A 56 -2.47 -3.28 -11.00
C GLY A 56 -1.30 -4.24 -11.10
N TRP A 57 -0.09 -3.79 -10.73
CA TRP A 57 1.08 -4.65 -10.56
C TRP A 57 0.84 -5.67 -9.43
N PHE A 58 0.38 -5.21 -8.26
CA PHE A 58 0.13 -6.08 -7.10
C PHE A 58 -0.85 -7.21 -7.43
N MET A 59 -1.96 -6.91 -8.11
CA MET A 59 -2.97 -7.89 -8.54
C MET A 59 -2.43 -8.99 -9.46
N LYS A 60 -1.40 -8.68 -10.26
CA LYS A 60 -0.82 -9.63 -11.22
C LYS A 60 0.17 -10.60 -10.59
N GLN A 61 0.57 -10.37 -9.35
CA GLN A 61 1.48 -11.28 -8.66
C GLN A 61 0.76 -12.54 -8.20
N PRO A 62 1.43 -13.69 -8.10
CA PRO A 62 0.83 -14.89 -7.51
C PRO A 62 0.29 -14.63 -6.10
N GLU A 63 -0.80 -15.29 -5.71
CA GLU A 63 -1.45 -15.08 -4.41
C GLU A 63 -0.47 -15.22 -3.23
N LYS A 64 0.36 -16.28 -3.23
CA LYS A 64 1.38 -16.49 -2.19
C LYS A 64 2.31 -15.27 -2.07
N TYR A 65 2.76 -14.74 -3.21
CA TYR A 65 3.63 -13.58 -3.23
C TYR A 65 2.91 -12.32 -2.74
N ARG A 66 1.65 -12.10 -3.14
CA ARG A 66 0.84 -10.98 -2.61
C ARG A 66 0.74 -11.03 -1.09
N ASN A 67 0.53 -12.22 -0.53
CA ASN A 67 0.40 -12.41 0.92
C ASN A 67 1.73 -12.13 1.65
N GLU A 68 2.84 -12.65 1.14
CA GLU A 68 4.19 -12.36 1.66
C GLU A 68 4.53 -10.87 1.54
N TRP A 69 4.21 -10.27 0.39
CA TRP A 69 4.47 -8.87 0.09
C TRP A 69 3.68 -7.93 1.00
N LEU A 70 2.40 -8.20 1.28
CA LEU A 70 1.61 -7.38 2.22
C LEU A 70 2.23 -7.37 3.62
N LYS A 71 2.69 -8.54 4.08
CA LYS A 71 3.35 -8.67 5.38
C LYS A 71 4.68 -7.91 5.39
N TYR A 72 5.45 -8.01 4.31
CA TYR A 72 6.68 -7.25 4.12
C TYR A 72 6.41 -5.73 4.14
N ALA A 73 5.52 -5.24 3.27
CA ALA A 73 5.23 -3.82 3.10
C ALA A 73 4.73 -3.19 4.40
N TYR A 74 3.78 -3.84 5.07
CA TYR A 74 3.29 -3.41 6.37
C TYR A 74 4.43 -3.28 7.39
N ASN A 75 5.23 -4.34 7.56
CA ASN A 75 6.34 -4.35 8.52
C ASN A 75 7.43 -3.33 8.16
N TRP A 76 7.73 -3.18 6.88
CA TRP A 76 8.74 -2.26 6.40
C TRP A 76 8.35 -0.81 6.68
N VAL A 77 7.10 -0.41 6.42
CA VAL A 77 6.62 0.94 6.74
C VAL A 77 6.69 1.19 8.25
N ARG A 78 6.19 0.25 9.07
CA ARG A 78 6.22 0.36 10.54
C ARG A 78 7.65 0.43 11.10
N LYS A 79 8.62 -0.25 10.48
CA LYS A 79 10.04 -0.23 10.88
C LYS A 79 10.75 1.04 10.42
N THR A 80 10.41 1.54 9.24
CA THR A 80 11.12 2.66 8.59
C THR A 80 10.69 3.99 9.17
N ASP A 81 9.40 4.16 9.48
CA ASP A 81 8.90 5.37 10.13
C ASP A 81 7.70 5.05 11.04
N PRO A 82 7.82 5.28 12.37
CA PRO A 82 6.72 5.00 13.30
C PRO A 82 5.47 5.86 13.04
N ASN A 83 5.57 6.98 12.32
CA ASN A 83 4.45 7.83 11.91
C ASN A 83 3.82 7.39 10.58
N GLY A 84 4.43 6.44 9.86
CA GLY A 84 3.89 5.89 8.62
C GLY A 84 2.96 4.71 8.87
N PHE A 85 1.81 4.70 8.20
CA PHE A 85 0.81 3.64 8.30
C PHE A 85 0.47 3.10 6.92
N PHE A 86 0.83 1.85 6.66
CA PHE A 86 0.48 1.20 5.39
C PHE A 86 -1.01 0.87 5.34
N GLN A 87 -1.70 1.37 4.34
CA GLN A 87 -3.10 1.08 4.07
C GLN A 87 -3.20 -0.29 3.38
N LEU A 88 -3.72 -1.29 4.11
CA LEU A 88 -3.99 -2.60 3.53
C LEU A 88 -5.09 -2.48 2.47
N PRO A 89 -4.88 -3.01 1.24
CA PRO A 89 -5.86 -2.93 0.18
C PRO A 89 -7.03 -3.87 0.48
N LEU A 90 -8.22 -3.30 0.70
CA LEU A 90 -9.46 -4.07 0.98
C LEU A 90 -10.38 -4.15 -0.24
N ARG A 91 -10.77 -3.00 -0.80
CA ARG A 91 -11.66 -2.94 -1.96
C ARG A 91 -11.31 -1.74 -2.82
N ARG A 92 -11.26 -1.99 -4.13
CA ARG A 92 -11.30 -0.94 -5.16
C ARG A 92 -12.44 -1.26 -6.10
N PHE A 93 -13.28 -0.26 -6.37
CA PHE A 93 -14.42 -0.41 -7.27
C PHE A 93 -14.02 -1.12 -8.58
N GLN A 94 -14.84 -2.07 -9.04
CA GLN A 94 -14.68 -2.95 -10.23
C GLN A 94 -13.35 -3.70 -10.45
N HIS A 95 -12.25 -3.34 -9.78
CA HIS A 95 -10.90 -3.78 -10.12
C HIS A 95 -10.26 -4.66 -9.04
N TYR A 96 -10.50 -4.44 -7.75
CA TYR A 96 -9.88 -5.23 -6.68
C TYR A 96 -10.83 -5.51 -5.52
N THR A 97 -10.78 -6.73 -4.99
CA THR A 97 -11.37 -7.05 -3.69
C THR A 97 -10.51 -8.10 -3.00
N ALA A 98 -10.15 -7.85 -1.73
CA ALA A 98 -9.41 -8.79 -0.90
C ALA A 98 -10.26 -10.02 -0.52
N SER A 99 -11.58 -9.91 -0.67
CA SER A 99 -12.58 -10.92 -0.28
C SER A 99 -12.26 -12.29 -0.86
N MET A 100 -12.53 -13.33 -0.06
CA MET A 100 -12.47 -14.72 -0.50
C MET A 100 -13.80 -15.23 -1.08
N GLU A 101 -14.91 -14.52 -0.83
CA GLU A 101 -16.27 -14.94 -1.20
C GLU A 101 -16.62 -14.62 -2.65
N SER A 102 -16.03 -13.55 -3.20
CA SER A 102 -16.31 -13.14 -4.58
C SER A 102 -15.47 -13.94 -5.58
N PRO A 103 -16.02 -14.35 -6.75
CA PRO A 103 -15.23 -14.91 -7.84
C PRO A 103 -14.12 -13.99 -8.35
N LYS A 104 -14.26 -12.67 -8.18
CA LYS A 104 -13.24 -11.66 -8.52
C LYS A 104 -12.27 -11.37 -7.36
N GLY A 105 -12.45 -12.09 -6.26
CA GLY A 105 -11.67 -12.00 -5.04
C GLY A 105 -10.21 -12.37 -5.25
N GLN A 106 -9.34 -11.57 -4.66
CA GLN A 106 -7.90 -11.77 -4.74
C GLN A 106 -7.37 -12.67 -3.60
N ARG A 107 -8.21 -13.00 -2.59
CA ARG A 107 -7.91 -13.91 -1.47
C ARG A 107 -6.84 -13.41 -0.49
N GLN A 108 -6.89 -12.13 -0.11
CA GLN A 108 -5.96 -11.51 0.86
C GLN A 108 -6.55 -11.39 2.27
N GLU A 109 -7.85 -11.62 2.43
CA GLU A 109 -8.56 -11.39 3.69
C GLU A 109 -7.89 -12.06 4.90
N GLU A 110 -7.52 -13.35 4.81
CA GLU A 110 -6.84 -14.05 5.90
C GLU A 110 -5.45 -13.47 6.19
N SER A 111 -4.70 -13.08 5.16
CA SER A 111 -3.39 -12.46 5.35
C SER A 111 -3.53 -11.10 6.07
N ILE A 112 -4.56 -10.34 5.73
CA ILE A 112 -4.88 -9.06 6.35
C ILE A 112 -5.29 -9.26 7.82
N LYS A 113 -6.16 -10.25 8.11
CA LYS A 113 -6.52 -10.62 9.48
C LYS A 113 -5.28 -10.96 10.33
N VAL A 114 -4.37 -11.78 9.79
CA VAL A 114 -3.11 -12.14 10.47
C VAL A 114 -2.24 -10.91 10.75
N ILE A 115 -2.14 -9.99 9.78
CA ILE A 115 -1.40 -8.74 9.97
C ILE A 115 -2.02 -7.93 11.11
N TRP A 116 -3.33 -7.73 11.13
CA TRP A 116 -4.01 -6.99 12.20
C TRP A 116 -3.91 -7.66 13.56
N ALA A 117 -4.11 -8.98 13.66
CA ALA A 117 -3.96 -9.71 14.92
C ALA A 117 -2.56 -9.52 15.53
N SER A 118 -1.51 -9.53 14.69
CA SER A 118 -0.13 -9.32 15.16
C SER A 118 0.16 -7.90 15.69
N THR A 119 -0.76 -6.95 15.49
CA THR A 119 -0.63 -5.57 16.01
C THR A 119 -1.24 -5.41 17.39
N GLU A 120 -2.18 -6.26 17.77
CA GLU A 120 -2.82 -6.24 19.10
C GLU A 120 -1.90 -6.82 20.18
N GLU A 121 -0.86 -7.56 19.77
CA GLU A 121 0.15 -8.17 20.64
C GLU A 121 1.36 -7.26 20.92
N ARG A 122 1.40 -6.03 20.38
CA ARG A 122 2.50 -5.06 20.53
C ARG A 122 2.16 -3.94 21.50
#